data_AF-A0A9Q8PFW4-F1
#
_entry.id   AF-A0A9Q8PFW4-F1
#
_cell.length_a   1.000
_cell.length_b   1.000
_cell.length_c   1.000
_cell.angle_alpha   90.00
_cell.angle_beta   90.00
_cell.angle_gamma   90.00
#
_symmetry.space_group_name_H-M   'P 1'
#
loop_
_entity.id
_entity.type
_entity.pdbx_description
1 polymer ?
#
loop_
_entity_poly.entity_id
_entity_poly.type
_entity_poly.pdbx_seq_one_letter_code
_entity_poly.pdbx_strand_id
1 'polypeptide(L)'
;MAPSLGDQTAQQEPQQIPQQTANMYAAAHAVFYTTELLEQILLELPMKDLLLDQRVSKMWKECIDKSTKLQKALFFVADADE
;
A
#
# COMPACT_ATOMS: atom_id res chain seq x y z
N MET A 1 -47.02 -1.83 43.59
CA MET A 1 -46.72 -0.42 43.27
C MET A 1 -45.29 -0.38 42.75
N ALA A 2 -45.12 -0.44 41.44
CA ALA A 2 -43.81 -0.42 40.79
C ALA A 2 -43.48 1.01 40.36
N PRO A 3 -42.26 1.54 40.57
CA PRO A 3 -41.83 2.75 39.91
C PRO A 3 -41.33 2.45 38.49
N SER A 4 -41.58 3.42 37.64
CA SER A 4 -41.67 3.37 36.19
C SER A 4 -40.32 3.40 35.47
N LEU A 5 -40.36 2.69 34.35
CA LEU A 5 -39.59 2.77 33.12
C LEU A 5 -39.40 4.22 32.59
N GLY A 6 -38.23 4.51 32.02
CA GLY A 6 -37.83 5.75 31.33
C GLY A 6 -36.84 6.57 32.18
N ASP A 7 -35.58 6.77 31.82
CA ASP A 7 -35.03 7.16 30.52
C ASP A 7 -33.54 6.76 30.49
N GLN A 8 -33.20 5.72 29.73
CA GLN A 8 -31.81 5.38 29.40
C GLN A 8 -31.54 5.90 27.99
N THR A 9 -31.49 7.22 27.83
CA THR A 9 -31.01 7.85 26.60
C THR A 9 -29.51 8.09 26.69
N ALA A 10 -28.79 7.12 26.13
CA ALA A 10 -27.56 7.25 25.37
C ALA A 10 -26.78 8.58 25.52
N GLN A 11 -25.74 8.55 26.34
CA GLN A 11 -24.52 9.31 26.08
C GLN A 11 -23.36 8.32 26.07
N GLN A 12 -23.27 7.57 24.96
CA GLN A 12 -22.02 6.96 24.55
C GLN A 12 -21.11 8.11 24.10
N GLU A 13 -20.09 8.41 24.91
CA GLU A 13 -18.95 9.20 24.46
C GLU A 13 -18.32 8.55 23.21
N PRO A 14 -17.87 9.33 22.22
CA PRO A 14 -17.26 8.79 21.01
C PRO A 14 -16.05 7.95 21.40
N GLN A 15 -16.07 6.65 21.10
CA GLN A 15 -14.93 5.78 21.29
C GLN A 15 -13.77 6.32 20.43
N GLN A 16 -12.82 6.99 21.08
CA GLN A 16 -11.55 7.37 20.47
C GLN A 16 -10.85 6.09 20.02
N ILE A 17 -10.78 5.88 18.71
CA ILE A 17 -10.01 4.81 18.08
C ILE A 17 -8.54 5.00 18.52
N PRO A 18 -7.86 3.99 19.11
CA PRO A 18 -6.48 4.14 19.55
C PRO A 18 -5.57 4.56 18.38
N GLN A 19 -4.95 5.73 18.49
CA GLN A 19 -4.05 6.32 17.49
C GLN A 19 -2.78 5.50 17.20
N GLN A 20 -2.56 4.37 17.88
CA GLN A 20 -1.37 3.54 17.75
C GLN A 20 -1.31 2.75 16.43
N THR A 21 -2.43 2.48 15.77
CA THR A 21 -2.43 1.74 14.47
C THR A 21 -1.96 2.61 13.30
N ALA A 22 -2.19 3.92 13.35
CA ALA A 22 -1.79 4.84 12.29
C ALA A 22 -0.26 4.91 12.11
N ASN A 23 0.50 4.77 13.19
CA ASN A 23 1.97 4.78 13.15
C ASN A 23 2.60 3.44 12.76
N MET A 24 1.90 2.32 12.92
CA MET A 24 2.50 1.00 12.72
C MET A 24 2.90 0.73 11.26
N TYR A 25 2.32 1.49 10.31
CA TYR A 25 2.58 1.37 8.88
C TYR A 25 3.08 2.65 8.22
N ALA A 26 3.35 3.72 8.98
CA ALA A 26 3.73 5.01 8.42
C ALA A 26 5.04 4.94 7.60
N ALA A 27 6.04 4.19 8.08
CA ALA A 27 7.29 3.98 7.35
C ALA A 27 7.08 3.16 6.07
N ALA A 28 6.33 2.06 6.13
CA ALA A 28 6.01 1.24 4.96
C ALA A 28 5.23 2.04 3.92
N HIS A 29 4.29 2.86 4.37
CA HIS A 29 3.52 3.76 3.52
C HIS A 29 4.43 4.77 2.83
N ALA A 30 5.35 5.42 3.56
CA ALA A 30 6.30 6.36 2.99
C ALA A 30 7.23 5.70 1.95
N VAL A 31 7.72 4.48 2.22
CA VAL A 31 8.58 3.73 1.30
C VAL A 31 7.82 3.35 0.03
N PHE A 32 6.68 2.67 0.14
CA PHE A 32 5.96 2.15 -1.03
C PHE A 32 5.20 3.21 -1.83
N TYR A 33 4.91 4.38 -1.25
CA TYR A 33 4.31 5.50 -1.98
C TYR A 33 5.33 6.46 -2.57
N THR A 34 6.62 6.24 -2.31
CA THR A 34 7.70 6.92 -3.03
C THR A 34 8.07 6.06 -4.23
N THR A 35 7.69 6.49 -5.43
CA THR A 35 7.85 5.72 -6.68
C THR A 35 9.29 5.26 -6.92
N GLU A 36 10.27 6.11 -6.62
CA GLU A 36 11.69 5.82 -6.81
C GLU A 36 12.18 4.71 -5.86
N LEU A 37 11.69 4.71 -4.62
CA LEU A 37 12.02 3.67 -3.65
C LEU A 37 11.35 2.35 -4.02
N LEU A 38 10.09 2.40 -4.44
CA LEU A 38 9.37 1.23 -4.96
C LEU A 38 10.08 0.64 -6.19
N GLU A 39 10.49 1.46 -7.16
CA GLU A 39 11.23 1.02 -8.34
C GLU A 39 12.50 0.26 -7.94
N GLN A 40 13.30 0.80 -7.02
CA GLN A 40 14.54 0.15 -6.59
C GLN A 40 14.27 -1.19 -5.90
N ILE A 41 13.26 -1.26 -5.03
CA ILE A 41 12.89 -2.53 -4.37
C ILE A 41 12.47 -3.57 -5.41
N LEU A 42 11.68 -3.17 -6.41
CA LEU A 42 11.22 -4.06 -7.48
C LEU A 42 12.36 -4.53 -8.39
N LEU A 43 13.40 -3.73 -8.60
CA LEU A 43 14.58 -4.10 -9.40
C LEU A 43 15.44 -5.18 -8.75
N GLU A 44 15.41 -5.29 -7.42
CA GLU A 44 16.15 -6.32 -6.67
C GLU A 44 15.45 -7.69 -6.71
N LEU A 45 14.24 -7.77 -7.27
CA LEU A 45 13.47 -9.01 -7.34
C LEU A 45 13.84 -9.87 -8.55
N PRO A 46 13.77 -11.21 -8.44
CA PRO A 46 13.82 -12.09 -9.59
C PRO A 46 12.70 -11.77 -10.59
N MET A 47 12.99 -11.87 -11.89
CA MET A 47 12.04 -11.53 -12.96
C MET A 47 10.63 -12.13 -12.80
N LYS A 48 10.54 -13.39 -12.34
CA LYS A 48 9.24 -14.06 -12.15
C LYS A 48 8.40 -13.43 -11.03
N ASP A 49 9.05 -13.05 -9.95
CA ASP A 49 8.38 -12.42 -8.80
C ASP A 49 7.94 -11.01 -9.19
N LEU A 50 8.83 -10.27 -9.88
CA LEU A 50 8.51 -8.96 -10.45
C LEU A 50 7.30 -9.00 -11.42
N LEU A 51 7.18 -10.06 -12.22
CA LEU A 51 6.04 -10.24 -13.13
C LEU A 51 4.71 -10.44 -12.38
N LEU A 52 4.74 -11.16 -11.25
CA LEU A 52 3.57 -11.39 -10.40
C LEU A 52 3.19 -10.14 -9.60
N ASP A 53 4.18 -9.35 -9.19
CA ASP A 53 4.01 -8.15 -8.36
C ASP A 53 3.20 -7.03 -9.02
N GLN A 54 3.06 -7.06 -10.36
CA GLN A 54 2.09 -6.23 -11.08
C GLN A 54 0.64 -6.42 -10.60
N ARG A 55 0.33 -7.51 -9.90
CA ARG A 55 -1.01 -7.84 -9.41
C ARG A 55 -1.27 -7.38 -7.98
N VAL A 56 -0.26 -6.87 -7.28
CA VAL A 56 -0.36 -6.43 -5.87
C VAL A 56 -1.25 -5.19 -5.75
N SER A 57 -1.04 -4.20 -6.62
CA SER A 57 -1.87 -3.00 -6.66
C SER A 57 -1.75 -2.26 -8.00
N LYS A 58 -2.70 -1.36 -8.27
CA LYS A 58 -2.64 -0.48 -9.45
C LYS A 58 -1.39 0.40 -9.46
N MET A 59 -0.94 0.86 -8.28
CA MET A 59 0.25 1.68 -8.14
C MET A 59 1.52 0.91 -8.52
N TRP A 60 1.63 -0.35 -8.11
CA TRP A 60 2.76 -1.21 -8.45
C TRP A 60 2.81 -1.49 -9.95
N LYS A 61 1.65 -1.81 -10.53
CA LYS A 61 1.52 -1.95 -11.98
C LYS A 61 1.93 -0.66 -12.71
N GLU A 62 1.46 0.49 -12.26
CA GLU A 62 1.80 1.79 -12.86
C GLU A 62 3.29 2.12 -12.75
N CYS A 63 3.93 1.78 -11.63
CA CYS A 63 5.38 1.91 -11.45
C CYS A 63 6.15 1.08 -12.49
N ILE A 64 5.77 -0.19 -12.67
CA ILE A 64 6.36 -1.10 -13.67
C ILE A 64 6.10 -0.61 -15.10
N ASP A 65 4.86 -0.21 -15.41
CA ASP A 65 4.44 0.26 -16.74
C ASP A 65 5.11 1.60 -17.13
N LYS A 66 5.61 2.39 -16.16
CA LYS A 66 6.29 3.66 -16.42
C LYS A 66 7.82 3.58 -16.34
N SER A 67 8.38 2.58 -15.67
CA SER A 67 9.82 2.44 -15.51
C SER A 67 10.43 1.58 -16.62
N THR A 68 11.25 2.20 -17.48
CA THR A 68 11.99 1.49 -18.54
C THR A 68 12.92 0.41 -17.96
N LYS A 69 13.49 0.64 -16.77
CA LYS A 69 14.38 -0.34 -16.13
C LYS A 69 13.62 -1.61 -15.73
N LEU A 70 12.45 -1.45 -15.11
CA LEU A 70 11.58 -2.58 -14.76
C LEU A 70 11.07 -3.29 -16.01
N GLN A 71 10.75 -2.56 -17.07
CA GLN A 71 10.36 -3.16 -18.35
C GLN A 71 11.50 -3.94 -19.02
N LYS A 72 12.75 -3.46 -18.93
CA LYS A 72 13.94 -4.20 -19.37
C LYS A 72 14.15 -5.46 -18.53
N ALA A 73 14.03 -5.36 -17.19
CA ALA A 73 14.12 -6.51 -16.28
C ALA A 73 13.03 -7.59 -16.55
N LEU A 74 11.87 -7.18 -17.05
CA LEU A 74 10.78 -8.06 -17.50
C LEU A 74 10.88 -8.49 -18.97
N PHE A 75 11.90 -8.05 -19.70
CA PHE A 75 12.08 -8.29 -21.13
C PHE A 75 10.91 -7.79 -22.00
N PHE A 76 10.17 -6.77 -21.54
CA PHE A 76 9.11 -6.12 -22.32
C PHE A 76 9.67 -5.11 -23.32
N VAL A 77 10.83 -4.53 -23.01
CA VAL A 77 11.58 -3.61 -23.87
C VAL A 77 12.98 -4.18 -24.06
N ALA A 78 13.52 -4.05 -25.26
CA ALA A 78 14.89 -4.47 -25.55
C ALA A 78 15.90 -3.63 -24.75
N ASP A 79 16.98 -4.26 -24.29
CA ASP A 79 18.15 -3.55 -23.82
C ASP A 79 18.94 -3.05 -25.04
N ALA A 80 18.36 -2.06 -25.73
CA ALA A 80 19.14 -1.27 -26.67
C ALA A 80 20.01 -0.35 -25.81
N ASP A 81 21.32 -0.61 -25.81
CA ASP A 81 22.33 0.29 -25.29
C ASP A 81 22.23 1.62 -26.05
N GLU A 82 21.78 2.68 -25.37
CA GLU A 82 21.89 4.07 -25.82
C GLU A 82 22.71 4.86 -24.80
#